data_AF-A0A3R9VYL8-F1
#
_entry.id   AF-A0A3R9VYL8-F1
#
_cell.length_a   1.000
_cell.length_b   1.000
_cell.length_c   1.000
_cell.angle_alpha   90.00
_cell.angle_beta   90.00
_cell.angle_gamma   90.00
#
_symmetry.space_group_name_H-M   'P 1'
#
loop_
_entity.id
_entity.type
_entity.pdbx_description
1 polymer ?
#
loop_
_entity_poly.entity_id
_entity_poly.type
_entity_poly.pdbx_seq_one_letter_code
_entity_poly.pdbx_strand_id
1 'polypeptide(L)'
;MATGRRALADSRVAWDIVAEAWQAQMLAQAIGSHLAQTGPPELRGEARSLSETGSRGGALPDHPARALRLTAVADVRVALLGLGALLGEVGIALVGVACATDEEGLYWQCIEAIDAADEAGDRVRVMLRRLAVRERARPPDPADSSATSP
;
A
#
# COMPACT_ATOMS: atom_id res chain seq x y z
N MET A 1 4.14 12.76 39.35
CA MET A 1 5.00 13.15 38.21
C MET A 1 5.30 12.01 37.21
N ALA A 2 4.84 10.76 37.40
CA ALA A 2 5.07 9.66 36.45
C ALA A 2 4.02 9.58 35.32
N THR A 3 2.79 10.04 35.57
CA THR A 3 1.64 9.93 34.65
C THR A 3 1.81 10.74 33.36
N GLY A 4 2.35 11.97 33.45
CA GLY A 4 2.55 12.83 32.27
C GLY A 4 3.59 12.31 31.29
N ARG A 5 4.69 11.68 31.78
CA ARG A 5 5.70 11.09 30.90
C ARG A 5 5.18 9.87 30.15
N ARG A 6 4.33 9.06 30.80
CA ARG A 6 3.69 7.91 30.17
C ARG A 6 2.70 8.34 29.09
N ALA A 7 1.82 9.30 29.40
CA ALA A 7 0.87 9.86 28.44
C ALA A 7 1.57 10.47 27.21
N LEU A 8 2.67 11.20 27.40
CA LEU A 8 3.47 11.74 26.28
C LEU A 8 4.14 10.64 25.44
N ALA A 9 4.61 9.56 26.07
CA ALA A 9 5.20 8.43 25.36
C ALA A 9 4.15 7.67 24.54
N ASP A 10 2.97 7.41 25.11
CA ASP A 10 1.88 6.72 24.43
C ASP A 10 1.33 7.58 23.27
N SER A 11 1.18 8.90 23.46
CA SER A 11 0.82 9.86 22.40
C SER A 11 1.85 9.87 21.27
N ARG A 12 3.15 9.85 21.59
CA ARG A 12 4.21 9.80 20.58
C ARG A 12 4.14 8.53 19.73
N VAL A 13 3.92 7.37 20.36
CA VAL A 13 3.75 6.09 19.64
C VAL A 13 2.53 6.15 18.72
N ALA A 14 1.41 6.74 19.16
CA ALA A 14 0.24 6.91 18.33
C ALA A 14 0.52 7.78 17.09
N TRP A 15 1.21 8.90 17.26
CA TRP A 15 1.62 9.77 16.16
C TRP A 15 2.62 9.10 15.20
N ASP A 16 3.55 8.30 15.73
CA ASP A 16 4.48 7.52 14.91
C ASP A 16 3.72 6.51 14.02
N ILE A 17 2.70 5.82 14.55
CA ILE A 17 1.83 4.90 13.79
C ILE A 17 1.05 5.63 12.69
N VAL A 18 0.47 6.80 12.99
CA VAL A 18 -0.23 7.62 11.99
C VAL A 18 0.72 8.08 10.89
N ALA A 19 1.96 8.46 11.24
CA ALA A 19 2.98 8.82 10.25
C ALA A 19 3.40 7.63 9.37
N GLU A 20 3.52 6.43 9.93
CA GLU A 20 3.78 5.21 9.16
C GLU A 20 2.63 4.88 8.20
N ALA A 21 1.38 5.08 8.63
CA ALA A 21 0.22 4.89 7.78
C ALA A 21 0.23 5.82 6.56
N TRP A 22 0.56 7.10 6.79
CA TRP A 22 0.74 8.06 5.72
C TRP A 22 1.84 7.66 4.73
N GLN A 23 2.99 7.17 5.23
CA GLN A 23 4.07 6.70 4.38
C GLN A 23 3.66 5.49 3.53
N ALA A 24 2.88 4.55 4.10
CA ALA A 24 2.32 3.43 3.36
C ALA A 24 1.36 3.90 2.25
N GLN A 25 0.57 4.94 2.51
CA GLN A 25 -0.30 5.56 1.52
C GLN A 25 0.50 6.18 0.35
N MET A 26 1.54 6.96 0.66
CA MET A 26 2.40 7.55 -0.37
C MET A 26 3.11 6.46 -1.20
N LEU A 27 3.50 5.35 -0.58
CA LEU A 27 4.06 4.20 -1.27
C LEU A 27 3.04 3.55 -2.21
N ALA A 28 1.80 3.36 -1.75
CA ALA A 28 0.70 2.85 -2.57
C ALA A 28 0.47 3.73 -3.80
N GLN A 29 0.42 5.05 -3.61
CA GLN A 29 0.24 6.02 -4.69
C GLN A 29 1.40 6.00 -5.70
N ALA A 30 2.64 5.88 -5.22
CA ALA A 30 3.83 5.81 -6.06
C ALA A 30 3.85 4.52 -6.90
N ILE A 31 3.48 3.37 -6.31
CA ILE A 31 3.36 2.09 -7.02
C ILE A 31 2.24 2.18 -8.07
N GLY A 32 1.07 2.73 -7.70
CA GLY A 32 -0.04 2.96 -8.63
C GLY A 32 0.37 3.83 -9.82
N SER A 33 1.01 4.96 -9.55
CA SER A 33 1.53 5.88 -10.58
C SER A 33 2.54 5.21 -11.51
N HIS A 34 3.46 4.40 -10.96
CA HIS A 34 4.42 3.66 -11.75
C HIS A 34 3.74 2.64 -12.67
N LEU A 35 2.86 1.81 -12.11
CA LEU A 35 2.14 0.77 -12.87
C LEU A 35 1.15 1.34 -13.88
N ALA A 36 0.59 2.52 -13.63
CA ALA A 36 -0.24 3.21 -14.61
C ALA A 36 0.55 3.61 -15.88
N GLN A 37 1.84 3.94 -15.72
CA GLN A 37 2.74 4.36 -16.80
C GLN A 37 3.43 3.18 -17.49
N THR A 38 4.06 2.29 -16.70
CA THR A 38 4.94 1.22 -17.21
C THR A 38 4.25 -0.15 -17.23
N GLY A 39 3.15 -0.29 -16.49
CA GLY A 39 2.53 -1.58 -16.26
C GLY A 39 1.67 -2.09 -17.42
N PRO A 40 1.26 -3.38 -17.33
CA PRO A 40 0.36 -4.02 -18.27
C PRO A 40 -0.95 -3.24 -18.47
N PRO A 41 -1.51 -3.17 -19.70
CA PRO A 41 -2.70 -2.38 -19.98
C PRO A 41 -3.91 -2.82 -19.13
N GLU A 42 -4.00 -4.10 -18.76
CA GLU A 42 -5.10 -4.64 -17.94
C GLU A 42 -5.08 -4.12 -16.49
N LEU A 43 -3.92 -3.66 -16.02
CA LEU A 43 -3.73 -3.12 -14.68
C LEU A 43 -3.85 -1.60 -14.62
N ARG A 44 -3.66 -0.88 -15.74
CA ARG A 44 -3.56 0.59 -15.74
C ARG A 44 -4.77 1.28 -15.13
N GLY A 45 -5.97 0.74 -15.31
CA GLY A 45 -7.19 1.29 -14.70
C GLY A 45 -7.15 1.26 -13.17
N GLU A 46 -6.82 0.10 -12.59
CA GLU A 46 -6.70 -0.04 -11.14
C GLU A 46 -5.46 0.68 -10.59
N ALA A 47 -4.38 0.71 -11.36
CA ALA A 47 -3.16 1.42 -10.98
C ALA A 47 -3.39 2.94 -10.88
N ARG A 48 -4.18 3.52 -11.79
CA ARG A 48 -4.63 4.92 -11.66
C ARG A 48 -5.51 5.12 -10.43
N SER A 49 -6.48 4.23 -10.20
CA SER A 49 -7.32 4.33 -9.00
C SER A 49 -6.51 4.22 -7.71
N LEU A 50 -5.49 3.35 -7.68
CA LEU A 50 -4.57 3.23 -6.53
C LEU A 50 -3.73 4.51 -6.36
N SER A 51 -3.34 5.17 -7.45
CA SER A 51 -2.61 6.44 -7.37
C SER A 51 -3.43 7.59 -6.80
N GLU A 52 -4.75 7.48 -6.81
CA GLU A 52 -5.70 8.49 -6.33
C GLU A 52 -6.19 8.21 -4.90
N THR A 53 -5.93 7.01 -4.36
CA THR A 53 -6.37 6.62 -3.01
C THR A 53 -5.72 7.51 -1.94
N GLY A 54 -6.51 8.00 -0.99
CA GLY A 54 -6.01 8.81 0.14
C GLY A 54 -5.67 10.26 -0.19
N SER A 55 -5.95 10.76 -1.40
CA SER A 55 -5.70 12.17 -1.78
C SER A 55 -6.65 13.19 -1.12
N ARG A 56 -7.42 12.80 -0.10
CA ARG A 56 -8.41 13.65 0.59
C ARG A 56 -7.92 14.23 1.93
N GLY A 57 -6.74 13.84 2.42
CA GLY A 57 -6.12 14.38 3.64
C GLY A 57 -4.97 15.36 3.33
N GLY A 58 -4.88 16.46 4.10
CA GLY A 58 -4.00 17.62 3.86
C GLY A 58 -2.48 17.36 3.82
N ALA A 59 -1.73 18.35 3.33
CA ALA A 59 -0.31 18.26 2.99
C ALA A 59 0.70 18.49 4.16
N LEU A 60 1.93 17.96 3.95
CA LEU A 60 3.26 18.09 4.65
C LEU A 60 3.56 17.13 5.83
N PRO A 61 4.83 16.70 6.08
CA PRO A 61 6.14 17.24 5.62
C PRO A 61 6.70 16.62 4.33
N ASP A 62 7.57 17.37 3.67
CA ASP A 62 8.58 16.86 2.74
C ASP A 62 9.44 15.78 3.44
N HIS A 63 9.06 14.53 3.28
CA HIS A 63 10.01 13.44 3.33
C HIS A 63 10.10 12.86 1.94
N PRO A 64 11.29 12.81 1.32
CA PRO A 64 11.46 12.14 0.05
C PRO A 64 11.12 10.68 0.30
N ALA A 65 9.89 10.33 -0.05
CA ALA A 65 9.34 9.04 0.24
C ALA A 65 10.32 7.99 -0.28
N ARG A 66 10.38 6.90 0.46
CA ARG A 66 10.94 5.60 0.06
C ARG A 66 10.63 5.19 -1.40
N ALA A 67 9.71 5.89 -2.07
CA ALA A 67 9.50 5.97 -3.52
C ALA A 67 10.78 5.99 -4.38
N LEU A 68 11.92 6.53 -3.93
CA LEU A 68 13.18 6.42 -4.67
C LEU A 68 13.77 5.00 -4.71
N ARG A 69 13.31 4.07 -3.85
CA ARG A 69 13.69 2.64 -3.88
C ARG A 69 12.78 1.80 -4.79
N LEU A 70 11.72 2.38 -5.37
CA LEU A 70 10.82 1.70 -6.33
C LEU A 70 11.39 1.60 -7.75
N THR A 71 12.51 2.24 -8.05
CA THR A 71 13.22 2.06 -9.33
C THR A 71 13.72 0.63 -9.56
N ALA A 72 13.54 -0.27 -8.58
CA ALA A 72 13.81 -1.70 -8.67
C ALA A 72 12.58 -2.59 -8.42
N VAL A 73 11.37 -2.20 -8.86
CA VAL A 73 10.25 -3.18 -8.98
C VAL A 73 10.57 -4.12 -10.17
N ALA A 74 11.51 -5.03 -9.96
CA ALA A 74 11.83 -6.08 -10.92
C ALA A 74 10.67 -7.10 -11.04
N ASP A 75 9.84 -7.20 -10.00
CA ASP A 75 8.66 -8.06 -9.94
C ASP A 75 7.44 -7.30 -9.37
N VAL A 76 6.48 -7.02 -10.25
CA VAL A 76 5.23 -6.32 -9.93
C VAL A 76 4.39 -7.10 -8.91
N ARG A 77 4.37 -8.43 -8.99
CA ARG A 77 3.58 -9.29 -8.10
C ARG A 77 4.14 -9.23 -6.69
N VAL A 78 5.45 -9.33 -6.54
CA VAL A 78 6.12 -9.23 -5.23
C VAL A 78 5.89 -7.85 -4.60
N ALA A 79 5.99 -6.77 -5.38
CA ALA A 79 5.73 -5.43 -4.89
C ALA A 79 4.28 -5.25 -4.40
N LEU A 80 3.29 -5.75 -5.16
CA LEU A 80 1.88 -5.70 -4.77
C LEU A 80 1.58 -6.56 -3.53
N LEU A 81 2.19 -7.74 -3.39
CA LEU A 81 2.06 -8.56 -2.19
C LEU A 81 2.65 -7.89 -0.95
N GLY A 82 3.85 -7.31 -1.07
CA GLY A 82 4.49 -6.57 0.01
C GLY A 82 3.69 -5.34 0.43
N LEU A 83 3.13 -4.61 -0.55
CA LEU A 83 2.25 -3.48 -0.27
C LEU A 83 0.97 -3.93 0.45
N GLY A 84 0.32 -5.01 0.00
CA GLY A 84 -0.88 -5.54 0.65
C GLY A 84 -0.64 -5.97 2.10
N ALA A 85 0.51 -6.58 2.40
CA ALA A 85 0.88 -6.93 3.77
C ALA A 85 1.07 -5.69 4.64
N LEU A 86 1.83 -4.69 4.15
CA LEU A 86 2.06 -3.43 4.85
C LEU A 86 0.75 -2.70 5.17
N LEU A 87 -0.18 -2.62 4.21
CA LEU A 87 -1.49 -1.98 4.42
C LEU A 87 -2.30 -2.70 5.49
N GLY A 88 -2.24 -4.03 5.54
CA GLY A 88 -2.88 -4.82 6.60
C GLY A 88 -2.28 -4.57 7.98
N GLU A 89 -0.95 -4.55 8.09
CA GLU A 89 -0.25 -4.28 9.35
C GLU A 89 -0.56 -2.87 9.88
N VAL A 90 -0.49 -1.88 9.00
CA VAL A 90 -0.84 -0.48 9.31
C VAL A 90 -2.31 -0.36 9.74
N GLY A 91 -3.23 -1.00 9.03
CA GLY A 91 -4.65 -0.97 9.38
C GLY A 91 -4.91 -1.51 10.79
N ILE A 92 -4.29 -2.63 11.15
CA ILE A 92 -4.39 -3.20 12.50
C ILE A 92 -3.80 -2.26 13.56
N ALA A 93 -2.64 -1.65 13.28
CA ALA A 93 -2.00 -0.70 14.18
C ALA A 93 -2.88 0.55 14.43
N LEU A 94 -3.49 1.10 13.38
CA LEU A 94 -4.41 2.23 13.46
C LEU A 94 -5.67 1.90 14.26
N VAL A 95 -6.23 0.69 14.13
CA VAL A 95 -7.34 0.26 14.98
C VAL A 95 -6.92 0.27 16.45
N GLY A 96 -5.71 -0.20 16.75
CA GLY A 96 -5.14 -0.13 18.10
C GLY A 96 -5.05 1.30 18.64
N VAL A 97 -4.59 2.26 17.82
CA VAL A 97 -4.53 3.68 18.19
C VAL A 97 -5.93 4.27 18.39
N ALA A 98 -6.86 4.02 17.46
CA ALA A 98 -8.24 4.49 17.55
C ALA A 98 -8.95 3.97 18.81
N CYS A 99 -8.69 2.72 19.22
CA CYS A 99 -9.25 2.16 20.44
C CYS A 99 -8.62 2.71 21.73
N ALA A 100 -7.40 3.24 21.66
CA ALA A 100 -6.63 3.71 22.83
C ALA A 100 -6.66 5.24 23.02
N THR A 101 -7.13 5.99 22.03
CA THR A 101 -7.20 7.45 22.08
C THR A 101 -8.55 7.93 22.63
N ASP A 102 -8.50 8.87 23.57
CA ASP A 102 -9.66 9.67 23.99
C ASP A 102 -9.77 10.98 23.17
N GLU A 103 -8.78 11.27 22.32
CA GLU A 103 -8.76 12.47 21.46
C GLU A 103 -9.58 12.23 20.20
N GLU A 104 -10.72 12.93 20.09
CA GLU A 104 -11.67 12.82 18.96
C GLU A 104 -11.01 13.08 17.60
N GLY A 105 -10.10 14.06 17.53
CA GLY A 105 -9.37 14.39 16.30
C GLY A 105 -8.44 13.24 15.85
N LEU A 106 -7.73 12.63 16.78
CA LEU A 106 -6.84 11.49 16.48
C LEU A 106 -7.63 10.23 16.13
N TYR A 107 -8.77 10.00 16.81
CA TYR A 107 -9.70 8.94 16.45
C TYR A 107 -10.14 9.08 15.00
N TRP A 108 -10.64 10.26 14.60
CA TRP A 108 -11.14 10.46 13.24
C TRP A 108 -10.04 10.35 12.18
N GLN A 109 -8.84 10.86 12.46
CA GLN A 109 -7.67 10.65 11.60
C GLN A 109 -7.34 9.17 11.42
N CYS A 110 -7.44 8.37 12.48
CA CYS A 110 -7.24 6.91 12.37
C CYS A 110 -8.33 6.26 11.50
N ILE A 111 -9.59 6.66 11.64
CA ILE A 111 -10.68 6.13 10.80
C ILE A 111 -10.44 6.45 9.33
N GLU A 112 -10.09 7.68 8.99
CA GLU A 112 -9.76 8.08 7.61
C GLU A 112 -8.56 7.30 7.05
N ALA A 113 -7.52 7.09 7.87
CA ALA A 113 -6.35 6.31 7.48
C ALA A 113 -6.66 4.81 7.31
N ILE A 114 -7.54 4.23 8.14
CA ILE A 114 -8.00 2.84 8.02
C ILE A 114 -8.78 2.65 6.72
N ASP A 115 -9.72 3.56 6.42
CA ASP A 115 -10.52 3.53 5.19
C ASP A 115 -9.62 3.63 3.94
N ALA A 116 -8.65 4.55 3.96
CA ALA A 116 -7.68 4.69 2.88
C ALA A 116 -6.81 3.42 2.69
N ALA A 117 -6.41 2.77 3.78
CA ALA A 117 -5.63 1.54 3.75
C ALA A 117 -6.45 0.34 3.21
N ASP A 118 -7.72 0.22 3.61
CA ASP A 118 -8.61 -0.84 3.11
C ASP A 118 -8.93 -0.64 1.63
N GLU A 119 -9.24 0.59 1.19
CA GLU A 119 -9.45 0.91 -0.22
C GLU A 119 -8.21 0.58 -1.06
N ALA A 120 -7.01 0.98 -0.60
CA ALA A 120 -5.76 0.65 -1.27
C ALA A 120 -5.54 -0.87 -1.33
N GLY A 121 -5.84 -1.57 -0.24
CA GLY A 121 -5.74 -3.03 -0.14
C GLY A 121 -6.67 -3.75 -1.12
N ASP A 122 -7.89 -3.26 -1.29
CA ASP A 122 -8.84 -3.76 -2.29
C ASP A 122 -8.32 -3.62 -3.72
N ARG A 123 -7.76 -2.45 -4.07
CA ARG A 123 -7.16 -2.25 -5.39
C ARG A 123 -5.99 -3.19 -5.64
N VAL A 124 -5.12 -3.37 -4.64
CA VAL A 124 -4.02 -4.34 -4.69
C VAL A 124 -4.55 -5.76 -4.92
N ARG A 125 -5.60 -6.18 -4.19
CA ARG A 125 -6.24 -7.49 -4.37
C ARG A 125 -6.81 -7.68 -5.78
N VAL A 126 -7.43 -6.65 -6.36
CA VAL A 126 -7.93 -6.69 -7.74
C VAL A 126 -6.78 -6.82 -8.75
N MET A 127 -5.71 -6.03 -8.60
CA MET A 127 -4.55 -6.09 -9.50
C MET A 127 -3.85 -7.46 -9.46
N LEU A 128 -3.66 -8.04 -8.27
CA LEU A 128 -3.10 -9.39 -8.12
C LEU A 128 -3.96 -10.46 -8.80
N ARG A 129 -5.29 -10.37 -8.70
CA ARG A 129 -6.21 -11.28 -9.40
C ARG A 129 -6.06 -11.16 -10.93
N ARG A 130 -5.98 -9.94 -11.47
CA ARG A 130 -5.80 -9.71 -12.91
C ARG A 130 -4.44 -10.23 -13.41
N LEU A 131 -3.37 -10.06 -12.64
CA LEU A 131 -2.06 -10.63 -12.94
C LEU A 131 -2.13 -12.16 -13.00
N ALA A 132 -2.74 -12.80 -12.00
CA ALA A 132 -2.86 -14.26 -11.97
C ALA A 132 -3.68 -14.81 -13.15
N VAL A 133 -4.72 -14.11 -13.60
CA VAL A 133 -5.50 -14.48 -14.81
C VAL A 133 -4.63 -14.38 -16.07
N ARG A 134 -3.85 -13.31 -16.21
CA ARG A 134 -2.92 -13.12 -17.33
C ARG A 134 -1.83 -14.19 -17.38
N GLU A 135 -1.23 -14.51 -16.23
CA GLU A 135 -0.20 -15.56 -16.12
C GLU A 135 -0.75 -16.92 -16.57
N ARG A 136 -1.99 -17.26 -16.23
CA ARG A 136 -2.67 -18.49 -16.65
C ARG A 136 -3.07 -18.51 -18.13
N ALA A 137 -3.40 -17.35 -18.69
CA ALA A 137 -3.78 -17.20 -20.10
C ALA A 137 -2.58 -17.18 -21.05
N ARG A 138 -1.34 -17.07 -20.52
CA ARG A 138 -0.12 -17.14 -21.33
C ARG A 138 0.07 -18.58 -21.81
N PRO A 139 0.01 -18.87 -23.13
CA PRO A 139 0.27 -20.21 -23.63
C PRO A 139 1.69 -20.65 -23.26
N PRO A 140 1.93 -21.97 -23.05
CA PRO A 140 3.27 -22.49 -22.86
C PRO A 140 4.13 -22.14 -24.07
N ASP A 141 5.38 -21.75 -23.81
CA ASP A 141 6.34 -21.40 -24.85
C ASP A 141 6.54 -22.60 -25.80
N PRO A 142 6.36 -22.45 -27.13
CA PRO A 142 6.57 -23.54 -28.08
C PRO A 142 8.03 -24.02 -28.20
N ALA A 143 8.99 -23.43 -27.46
CA ALA A 143 10.40 -23.81 -27.52
C ALA A 143 10.73 -25.23 -27.01
N ASP A 144 9.86 -25.87 -26.21
CA ASP A 144 10.13 -27.21 -25.65
C ASP A 144 9.68 -28.38 -26.56
N SER A 145 9.05 -28.07 -27.70
CA SER A 145 8.52 -29.09 -28.63
C SER A 145 9.50 -29.47 -29.76
N SER A 146 10.70 -28.88 -29.79
CA SER A 146 11.68 -29.13 -30.87
C SER A 146 12.77 -30.16 -30.53
N ALA A 147 12.76 -30.73 -29.33
CA ALA A 147 13.75 -31.70 -28.88
C ALA A 147 13.17 -33.12 -28.72
N THR A 148 12.41 -33.63 -29.69
CA THR A 148 12.19 -35.09 -29.83
C THR A 148 11.85 -35.45 -31.29
N SER A 149 12.88 -35.71 -32.09
CA SER A 149 12.99 -36.79 -33.11
C SER A 149 14.01 -36.42 -34.19
N PRO A 150 14.70 -37.38 -34.84
CA PRO A 150 14.54 -38.84 -34.77
C PRO A 150 15.72 -39.58 -34.11
#